data_AF-A0AB39XBI5-F1
#
_entry.id   AF-A0AB39XBI5-F1
#
_cell.length_a   1.000
_cell.length_b   1.000
_cell.length_c   1.000
_cell.angle_alpha   90.00
_cell.angle_beta   90.00
_cell.angle_gamma   90.00
#
_symmetry.space_group_name_H-M   'P 1'
#
loop_
_entity.id
_entity.type
_entity.pdbx_description
1 polymer ?
#
loop_
_entity_poly.entity_id
_entity_poly.type
_entity_poly.pdbx_seq_one_letter_code
_entity_poly.pdbx_strand_id
1 'polypeptide(L)'
;MKKEFSGYILSFISILVGVIVSWHFYDKSQQYRNPIYAVDDYPRTVLDFNDGDRDLPLKVISNTGEPIHEDIYIATHYFWNAGQKPILDTDILEPFRIRFNPKEVTILDVSISKSSRPVVSCEITQIDSSTFQVAYRIMENNDGCAVIPPF
;
A
#
# COMPACT_ATOMS: atom_id res chain seq x y z
N MET A 1 3.72 -42.95 -48.04
CA MET A 1 3.94 -43.40 -46.65
C MET A 1 5.00 -42.56 -45.90
N LYS A 2 6.26 -42.43 -46.36
CA LYS A 2 7.29 -41.65 -45.63
C LYS A 2 6.98 -40.14 -45.49
N LYS A 3 6.34 -39.50 -46.48
CA LYS A 3 5.96 -38.08 -46.44
C LYS A 3 4.84 -37.78 -45.43
N GLU A 4 3.82 -38.64 -45.38
CA GLU A 4 2.73 -38.55 -44.39
C GLU A 4 3.30 -38.68 -42.96
N PHE A 5 4.19 -39.65 -42.76
CA PHE A 5 4.84 -39.87 -41.46
C PHE A 5 5.70 -38.67 -41.00
N SER A 6 6.44 -38.02 -41.91
CA SER A 6 7.16 -36.78 -41.59
C SER A 6 6.23 -35.62 -41.26
N GLY A 7 5.04 -35.55 -41.87
CA GLY A 7 4.03 -34.55 -41.56
C GLY A 7 3.48 -34.70 -40.15
N TYR A 8 3.18 -35.94 -39.73
CA TYR A 8 2.72 -36.23 -38.36
C TYR A 8 3.79 -35.90 -37.31
N ILE A 9 5.06 -36.22 -37.57
CA ILE A 9 6.17 -35.87 -36.67
C ILE A 9 6.29 -34.34 -36.55
N LEU A 10 6.25 -33.61 -37.66
CA LEU A 10 6.34 -32.15 -37.65
C LEU A 10 5.17 -31.49 -36.92
N SER A 11 3.95 -32.02 -37.10
CA SER A 11 2.76 -31.56 -36.39
C SER A 11 2.89 -31.78 -34.88
N PHE A 12 3.35 -32.97 -34.46
CA PHE A 12 3.55 -33.28 -33.05
C PHE A 12 4.61 -32.37 -32.41
N ILE A 13 5.73 -32.14 -33.09
CA ILE A 13 6.77 -31.20 -32.62
C ILE A 13 6.22 -29.79 -32.49
N SER A 14 5.44 -29.32 -33.48
CA SER A 14 4.84 -27.98 -33.45
C SER A 14 3.89 -27.79 -32.25
N ILE A 15 3.09 -28.80 -31.92
CA ILE A 15 2.21 -28.77 -30.74
C ILE A 15 3.04 -28.69 -29.46
N LEU A 16 4.08 -29.52 -29.34
CA LEU A 16 4.95 -29.56 -28.17
C LEU A 16 5.65 -28.21 -27.93
N VAL A 17 6.18 -27.61 -29.01
CA VAL A 17 6.77 -26.27 -28.96
C VAL A 17 5.72 -25.22 -28.59
N GLY A 18 4.52 -25.30 -29.17
CA GLY A 18 3.42 -24.38 -28.86
C GLY A 18 3.02 -24.39 -27.38
N VAL A 19 2.93 -25.58 -26.77
CA VAL A 19 2.64 -25.73 -25.34
C VAL A 19 3.74 -25.13 -24.48
N ILE A 20 5.01 -25.41 -24.78
CA ILE A 20 6.15 -24.88 -24.01
C ILE A 20 6.20 -23.36 -24.10
N VAL A 21 6.04 -22.79 -25.30
CA VAL A 21 6.06 -21.35 -25.53
C VAL A 21 4.87 -20.68 -24.82
N SER A 22 3.67 -21.24 -24.96
CA SER A 22 2.47 -20.73 -24.30
C SER A 22 2.62 -20.70 -22.79
N TRP A 23 3.14 -21.78 -22.19
CA TRP A 23 3.39 -21.85 -20.76
C TRP A 23 4.43 -20.83 -20.30
N HIS A 24 5.54 -20.66 -21.04
CA HIS A 24 6.56 -19.67 -20.72
C HIS A 24 6.02 -18.23 -20.74
N PHE A 25 5.22 -17.88 -21.76
CA PHE A 25 4.62 -16.55 -21.85
C PHE A 25 3.53 -16.34 -20.80
N TYR A 26 2.76 -17.38 -20.47
CA TYR A 26 1.77 -17.33 -19.40
C TYR A 26 2.43 -17.03 -18.05
N ASP A 27 3.49 -17.76 -17.69
CA ASP A 27 4.24 -17.53 -16.45
C ASP A 27 4.81 -16.11 -16.40
N LYS A 28 5.46 -15.66 -17.48
CA LYS A 28 5.96 -14.28 -17.55
C LYS A 28 4.86 -13.22 -17.43
N SER A 29 3.66 -13.48 -17.95
CA SER A 29 2.52 -12.56 -17.87
C SER A 29 1.97 -12.41 -16.45
N GLN A 30 2.12 -13.44 -15.62
CA GLN A 30 1.68 -13.44 -14.22
C GLN A 30 2.65 -12.67 -13.30
N GLN A 31 3.88 -12.44 -13.75
CA GLN A 31 4.92 -11.79 -12.95
C GLN A 31 4.88 -10.26 -13.06
N TYR A 32 3.92 -9.64 -12.38
CA TYR A 32 3.78 -8.19 -12.25
C TYR A 32 3.99 -7.69 -10.81
N ARG A 33 4.22 -6.39 -10.69
CA ARG A 33 4.26 -5.63 -9.42
C ARG A 33 2.87 -5.04 -9.18
N ASN A 34 2.35 -5.12 -7.97
CA ASN A 34 1.00 -4.65 -7.68
C ASN A 34 0.93 -3.97 -6.31
N PRO A 35 1.27 -2.68 -6.21
CA PRO A 35 1.12 -1.94 -4.97
C PRO A 35 -0.37 -1.74 -4.68
N ILE A 36 -0.81 -2.15 -3.49
CA ILE A 36 -2.17 -1.98 -3.00
C ILE A 36 -2.16 -1.02 -1.82
N TYR A 37 -3.21 -0.19 -1.77
CA TYR A 37 -3.51 0.70 -0.67
C TYR A 37 -4.93 0.40 -0.16
N ALA A 38 -5.06 0.33 1.16
CA ALA A 38 -6.35 0.22 1.84
C ALA A 38 -6.38 1.08 3.10
N VAL A 39 -7.57 1.46 3.53
CA VAL A 39 -7.82 2.16 4.78
C VAL A 39 -8.75 1.30 5.62
N ASP A 40 -8.59 1.36 6.94
CA ASP A 40 -9.54 0.72 7.85
C ASP A 40 -10.96 1.24 7.59
N ASP A 41 -11.94 0.34 7.50
CA ASP A 41 -13.33 0.67 7.12
C ASP A 41 -14.02 1.55 8.17
N TYR A 42 -13.52 1.54 9.41
CA TYR A 42 -14.08 2.27 10.54
C TYR A 42 -12.97 3.05 11.27
N PRO A 43 -12.71 4.32 10.89
CA PRO A 43 -11.82 5.16 11.67
C PRO A 43 -12.36 5.28 13.10
N ARG A 44 -11.45 5.19 14.07
CA ARG A 44 -11.80 5.27 15.49
C ARG A 44 -11.87 6.73 15.90
N THR A 45 -13.02 7.15 16.43
CA THR A 45 -13.14 8.47 17.07
C THR A 45 -12.40 8.45 18.40
N VAL A 46 -11.41 9.32 18.54
CA VAL A 46 -10.69 9.55 19.80
C VAL A 46 -11.44 10.57 20.64
N LEU A 47 -11.91 11.63 19.98
CA LEU A 47 -12.62 12.72 20.61
C LEU A 47 -13.69 13.25 19.66
N ASP A 48 -14.91 13.34 20.15
CA ASP A 48 -16.05 13.93 19.47
C ASP A 48 -16.50 15.16 20.28
N PHE A 49 -16.41 16.34 19.68
CA PHE A 49 -16.80 17.60 20.31
C PHE A 49 -18.29 17.92 20.10
N ASN A 50 -18.97 17.19 19.22
CA ASN A 50 -20.38 17.37 18.88
C ASN A 50 -21.31 16.38 19.63
N ASP A 51 -20.78 15.34 20.26
CA ASP A 51 -21.53 14.42 21.14
C ASP A 51 -21.92 15.13 22.46
N GLY A 52 -23.08 15.81 22.40
CA GLY A 52 -23.54 16.84 23.33
C GLY A 52 -23.36 16.59 24.84
N ASP A 53 -23.17 17.71 25.54
CA ASP A 53 -23.25 17.88 27.01
C ASP A 53 -22.13 17.31 27.88
N ARG A 54 -20.99 16.89 27.31
CA ARG A 54 -19.82 16.50 28.12
C ARG A 54 -18.85 17.66 28.29
N ASP A 55 -18.84 18.24 29.49
CA ASP A 55 -17.71 19.06 29.96
C ASP A 55 -16.51 18.11 30.18
N LEU A 56 -15.81 17.81 29.07
CA LEU A 56 -14.68 16.90 29.06
C LEU A 56 -13.56 17.51 29.92
N PRO A 57 -13.08 16.84 30.98
CA PRO A 57 -11.99 17.34 31.81
C PRO A 57 -10.63 17.29 31.10
N LEU A 58 -10.62 17.00 29.79
CA LEU A 58 -9.45 16.82 28.95
C LEU A 58 -9.43 17.95 27.93
N LYS A 59 -8.28 18.63 27.80
CA LYS A 59 -8.02 19.59 26.73
C LYS A 59 -7.02 18.98 25.78
N VAL A 60 -7.36 18.92 24.50
CA VAL A 60 -6.39 18.57 23.46
C VAL A 60 -5.76 19.86 22.96
N ILE A 61 -4.44 19.86 22.92
CA ILE A 61 -3.64 21.00 22.53
C ILE A 61 -2.74 20.54 21.39
N SER A 62 -2.66 21.35 20.34
CA SER A 62 -1.74 21.11 19.24
C SER A 62 -0.28 21.22 19.70
N ASN A 63 0.64 20.77 18.85
CA ASN A 63 2.08 20.97 19.07
C ASN A 63 2.48 22.47 19.11
N THR A 64 1.62 23.38 18.66
CA THR A 64 1.84 24.84 18.74
C THR A 64 1.30 25.45 20.04
N GLY A 65 0.61 24.67 20.88
CA GLY A 65 0.02 25.15 22.14
C GLY A 65 -1.42 25.68 21.99
N GLU A 66 -2.00 25.58 20.79
CA GLU A 66 -3.38 26.02 20.53
C GLU A 66 -4.38 24.90 20.85
N PRO A 67 -5.54 25.20 21.47
CA PRO A 67 -6.56 24.20 21.74
C PRO A 67 -7.19 23.71 20.42
N ILE A 68 -7.39 22.40 20.30
CA ILE A 68 -8.11 21.78 19.20
C ILE A 68 -9.59 21.64 19.62
N HIS A 69 -10.49 22.06 18.73
CA HIS A 69 -11.94 22.06 18.98
C HIS A 69 -12.71 21.18 17.97
N GLU A 70 -11.98 20.55 17.06
CA GLU A 70 -12.49 19.68 16.01
C GLU A 70 -12.35 18.20 16.39
N ASP A 71 -13.27 17.38 15.89
CA ASP A 71 -13.27 15.94 16.14
C ASP A 71 -11.96 15.28 15.70
N ILE A 72 -11.45 14.39 16.55
CA ILE A 72 -10.16 13.71 16.36
C ILE A 72 -10.42 12.25 16.04
N TYR A 73 -9.89 11.81 14.91
CA TYR A 73 -10.03 10.46 14.40
C TYR A 73 -8.67 9.79 14.21
N ILE A 74 -8.66 8.47 14.36
CA ILE A 74 -7.53 7.60 14.03
C ILE A 74 -7.96 6.68 12.90
N ALA A 75 -7.22 6.72 11.80
CA ALA A 75 -7.36 5.79 10.68
C ALA A 75 -6.05 5.02 10.48
N THR A 76 -6.18 3.72 10.20
CA THR A 76 -5.03 2.90 9.80
C THR A 76 -4.98 2.82 8.28
N HIS A 77 -3.83 3.15 7.72
CA HIS A 77 -3.57 3.02 6.29
C HIS A 77 -2.63 1.85 6.05
N TYR A 78 -3.01 0.96 5.15
CA TYR A 78 -2.23 -0.22 4.79
C TYR A 78 -1.67 -0.05 3.39
N PHE A 79 -0.40 -0.39 3.22
CA PHE A 79 0.27 -0.39 1.93
C PHE A 79 1.08 -1.67 1.78
N TRP A 80 0.86 -2.44 0.70
CA TRP A 80 1.57 -3.70 0.48
C TRP A 80 1.71 -4.05 -0.99
N ASN A 81 2.59 -4.99 -1.31
CA ASN A 81 2.70 -5.55 -2.64
C ASN A 81 1.89 -6.86 -2.76
N ALA A 82 0.82 -6.84 -3.54
CA ALA A 82 0.05 -8.04 -3.91
C ALA A 82 0.55 -8.71 -5.20
N GLY A 83 1.63 -8.19 -5.78
CA GLY A 83 2.23 -8.69 -7.01
C GLY A 83 3.20 -9.85 -6.74
N GLN A 84 3.54 -10.57 -7.80
CA GLN A 84 4.49 -11.68 -7.72
C GLN A 84 5.95 -11.21 -7.73
N LYS A 85 6.22 -10.02 -8.29
CA LYS A 85 7.56 -9.44 -8.33
C LYS A 85 7.79 -8.46 -7.18
N PRO A 86 9.01 -8.42 -6.61
CA PRO A 86 9.35 -7.41 -5.61
C PRO A 86 9.30 -6.00 -6.20
N ILE A 87 8.94 -5.04 -5.35
CA ILE A 87 9.03 -3.62 -5.65
C ILE A 87 10.22 -3.06 -4.87
N LEU A 88 11.27 -2.68 -5.58
CA LEU A 88 12.43 -2.00 -4.99
C LEU A 88 12.17 -0.50 -4.93
N ASP A 89 12.86 0.20 -4.03
CA ASP A 89 12.91 1.68 -4.03
C ASP A 89 13.27 2.26 -5.41
N THR A 90 14.18 1.61 -6.14
CA THR A 90 14.57 2.00 -7.51
C THR A 90 13.48 1.76 -8.56
N ASP A 91 12.46 0.95 -8.28
CA ASP A 91 11.33 0.72 -9.18
C ASP A 91 10.28 1.85 -9.09
N ILE A 92 10.38 2.73 -8.09
CA ILE A 92 9.41 3.79 -7.81
C ILE A 92 9.78 5.04 -8.62
N LEU A 93 8.97 5.37 -9.63
CA LEU A 93 9.17 6.57 -10.45
C LEU A 93 8.70 7.86 -9.73
N GLU A 94 7.62 7.75 -8.96
CA GLU A 94 7.03 8.84 -8.20
C GLU A 94 6.75 8.38 -6.76
N PRO A 95 7.10 9.17 -5.74
CA PRO A 95 6.85 8.78 -4.35
C PRO A 95 5.37 8.58 -4.06
N PHE A 96 5.05 7.56 -3.27
CA PHE A 96 3.69 7.30 -2.82
C PHE A 96 3.26 8.38 -1.82
N ARG A 97 2.32 9.23 -2.22
CA ARG A 97 1.76 10.31 -1.41
C ARG A 97 0.28 10.09 -1.16
N ILE A 98 -0.11 10.12 0.10
CA ILE A 98 -1.50 10.10 0.52
C ILE A 98 -1.86 11.55 0.81
N ARG A 99 -2.88 12.06 0.12
CA ARG A 99 -3.34 13.44 0.23
C ARG A 99 -4.82 13.48 0.55
N PHE A 100 -5.17 14.14 1.65
CA PHE A 100 -6.54 14.42 2.04
C PHE A 100 -7.00 15.77 1.50
N ASN A 101 -8.31 15.99 1.49
CA ASN A 101 -8.84 17.33 1.23
C ASN A 101 -8.57 18.20 2.48
N PRO A 102 -7.75 19.27 2.36
CA PRO A 102 -7.37 20.10 3.51
C PRO A 102 -8.54 20.88 4.12
N LYS A 103 -9.69 20.95 3.43
CA LYS A 103 -10.92 21.54 3.98
C LYS A 103 -11.70 20.59 4.87
N GLU A 104 -11.41 19.29 4.82
CA GLU A 104 -12.15 18.24 5.51
C GLU A 104 -11.30 17.58 6.60
N VAL A 105 -10.00 17.39 6.36
CA VAL A 105 -9.11 16.65 7.26
C VAL A 105 -7.78 17.38 7.39
N THR A 106 -7.32 17.51 8.63
CA THR A 106 -5.97 17.94 8.98
C THR A 106 -5.22 16.80 9.65
N ILE A 107 -4.03 16.48 9.16
CA ILE A 107 -3.13 15.49 9.73
C ILE A 107 -2.44 16.12 10.94
N LEU A 108 -2.73 15.57 12.12
CA LEU A 108 -2.06 15.94 13.36
C LEU A 108 -0.73 15.22 13.52
N ASP A 109 -0.68 13.92 13.19
CA ASP A 109 0.51 13.09 13.29
C ASP A 109 0.40 11.83 12.43
N VAL A 110 1.54 11.24 12.06
CA VAL A 110 1.65 9.98 11.30
C VAL A 110 2.90 9.20 11.71
N SER A 111 2.74 7.89 11.88
CA SER A 111 3.84 6.98 12.21
C SER A 111 3.66 5.61 11.56
N ILE A 112 4.75 4.86 11.42
CA ILE A 112 4.67 3.44 11.05
C ILE A 112 4.32 2.64 12.32
N SER A 113 3.17 1.98 12.35
CA SER A 113 2.86 1.03 13.45
C SER A 113 3.48 -0.33 13.23
N LYS A 114 3.47 -0.80 11.99
CA LYS A 114 3.81 -2.17 11.67
C LYS A 114 4.46 -2.26 10.30
N SER A 115 5.42 -3.16 10.19
CA SER A 115 5.98 -3.62 8.94
C SER A 115 5.99 -5.14 8.94
N SER A 116 5.83 -5.77 7.78
CA SER A 116 5.89 -7.23 7.67
C SER A 116 7.21 -7.80 8.20
N ARG A 117 8.34 -7.10 7.96
CA ARG A 117 9.68 -7.49 8.41
C ARG A 117 10.70 -6.35 8.27
N PRO A 118 11.81 -6.35 9.02
CA PRO A 118 12.76 -5.23 9.05
C PRO A 118 13.35 -4.83 7.69
N VAL A 119 13.56 -5.78 6.78
CA VAL A 119 14.16 -5.52 5.46
C VAL A 119 13.28 -4.64 4.57
N VAL A 120 11.96 -4.58 4.83
CA VAL A 120 11.06 -3.67 4.10
C VAL A 120 11.47 -2.22 4.35
N SER A 121 11.91 -1.92 5.58
CA SER A 121 12.44 -0.60 5.99
C SER A 121 11.49 0.53 5.60
N CYS A 122 10.24 0.45 6.07
CA CYS A 122 9.27 1.50 5.80
C CYS A 122 9.58 2.78 6.56
N GLU A 123 9.42 3.88 5.85
CA GLU A 123 9.62 5.23 6.36
C GLU A 123 8.39 6.05 6.00
N ILE A 124 8.06 6.98 6.89
CA ILE A 124 6.97 7.93 6.68
C ILE A 124 7.45 9.34 6.95
N THR A 125 7.04 10.25 6.08
CA THR A 125 7.36 11.67 6.20
C THR A 125 6.08 12.47 5.99
N GLN A 126 5.66 13.22 6.99
CA GLN A 126 4.60 14.22 6.83
C GLN A 126 5.16 15.40 6.01
N ILE A 127 4.55 15.69 4.86
CA ILE A 127 4.97 16.77 3.97
C ILE A 127 4.32 18.09 4.41
N ASP A 128 3.02 18.03 4.70
CA ASP A 128 2.22 19.18 5.12
C ASP A 128 1.04 18.73 6.00
N SER A 129 0.10 19.63 6.31
CA SER A 129 -1.06 19.37 7.15
C SER A 129 -2.12 18.46 6.52
N SER A 130 -1.95 18.03 5.27
CA SER A 130 -2.92 17.22 4.52
C SER A 130 -2.27 16.09 3.69
N THR A 131 -0.94 16.04 3.65
CA THR A 131 -0.18 15.10 2.84
C THR A 131 0.93 14.43 3.64
N PHE A 132 1.02 13.11 3.51
CA PHE A 132 2.19 12.34 3.94
C PHE A 132 2.70 11.42 2.83
N GLN A 133 3.98 11.10 2.90
CA GLN A 133 4.67 10.23 1.96
C GLN A 133 5.09 8.93 2.64
N VAL A 134 4.89 7.81 1.94
CA VAL A 134 5.36 6.49 2.35
C VAL A 134 6.54 6.09 1.48
N ALA A 135 7.64 5.72 2.10
CA ALA A 135 8.82 5.17 1.46
C ALA A 135 9.18 3.80 2.04
N TYR A 136 9.92 3.01 1.28
CA TYR A 136 10.36 1.68 1.67
C TYR A 136 11.55 1.27 0.81
N ARG A 137 12.35 0.32 1.30
CA ARG A 137 13.50 -0.23 0.57
C ARG A 137 13.09 -1.33 -0.41
N ILE A 138 12.30 -2.29 0.05
CA ILE A 138 11.83 -3.42 -0.77
C ILE A 138 10.50 -3.96 -0.25
N MET A 139 9.57 -4.27 -1.16
CA MET A 139 8.36 -5.02 -0.84
C MET A 139 8.27 -6.27 -1.70
N GLU A 140 8.55 -7.43 -1.12
CA GLU A 140 8.27 -8.71 -1.76
C GLU A 140 6.76 -9.01 -1.75
N ASN A 141 6.36 -10.13 -2.35
CA ASN A 141 4.98 -10.56 -2.37
C ASN A 141 4.43 -10.69 -0.93
N ASN A 142 3.32 -10.00 -0.64
CA ASN A 142 2.66 -9.87 0.66
C ASN A 142 3.44 -9.11 1.74
N ASP A 143 4.55 -8.45 1.39
CA ASP A 143 5.17 -7.48 2.29
C ASP A 143 4.44 -6.14 2.21
N GLY A 144 4.34 -5.49 3.37
CA GLY A 144 3.74 -4.18 3.48
C GLY A 144 3.96 -3.53 4.83
N CYS A 145 3.30 -2.40 5.01
CA CYS A 145 3.37 -1.57 6.19
C CYS A 145 1.99 -1.00 6.54
N ALA A 146 1.78 -0.82 7.84
CA ALA A 146 0.63 -0.13 8.39
C ALA A 146 1.09 1.20 8.99
N VAL A 147 0.34 2.24 8.64
CA VAL A 147 0.55 3.62 9.07
C VAL A 147 -0.60 4.00 9.99
N ILE A 148 -0.27 4.48 11.19
CA ILE A 148 -1.21 5.05 12.16
C ILE A 148 -0.57 6.27 12.84
N PRO A 149 -1.33 7.21 13.41
CA PRO A 149 -0.76 8.18 14.35
C PRO A 149 -0.11 7.45 15.57
N PRO A 150 1.06 7.90 16.06
CA PRO A 150 1.71 7.32 17.23
C PRO A 150 0.87 7.59 18.48
N PHE A 151 0.84 6.61 19.39
CA PHE A 151 0.20 6.71 20.72
C PHE A 151 1.22 7.04 21.79
#